data_AF-A0A963RBD4-F1
#
_entry.id   AF-A0A963RBD4-F1
#
_cell.length_a   1.000
_cell.length_b   1.000
_cell.length_c   1.000
_cell.angle_alpha   90.00
_cell.angle_beta   90.00
_cell.angle_gamma   90.00
#
_symmetry.space_group_name_H-M   'P 1'
#
loop_
_entity.id
_entity.type
_entity.pdbx_description
1 polymer ?
#
loop_
_entity_poly.entity_id
_entity_poly.type
_entity_poly.pdbx_seq_one_letter_code
_entity_poly.pdbx_strand_id
1 'polypeptide(L)' 'MADTVARAIRSAAADLEQVSITARADAEHLMAHALGVPRPDMLLRHMDSPVPDAFIGLVERRRGH' A
#
# COMPACT_ATOMS: atom_id res chain seq x y z
N MET A 1 -11.76 -15.02 2.16
CA MET A 1 -11.30 -14.14 1.06
C MET A 1 -10.01 -13.50 1.52
N ALA A 2 -8.88 -13.86 0.91
CA ALA A 2 -7.58 -13.27 1.26
C ALA A 2 -7.57 -11.78 0.91
N ASP A 3 -6.85 -10.97 1.69
CA ASP A 3 -6.67 -9.56 1.36
C ASP A 3 -5.69 -9.43 0.21
N THR A 4 -6.15 -8.81 -0.88
CA THR A 4 -5.34 -8.57 -2.09
C THR A 4 -4.61 -7.25 -1.96
N VAL A 5 -3.42 -7.15 -2.54
CA VAL A 5 -2.67 -5.90 -2.68
C VAL A 5 -3.54 -4.73 -3.16
N ALA A 6 -4.37 -4.94 -4.19
CA ALA A 6 -5.25 -3.91 -4.74
C ALA A 6 -6.23 -3.34 -3.71
N ARG A 7 -6.81 -4.21 -2.87
CA ARG A 7 -7.77 -3.83 -1.83
C ARG A 7 -7.06 -3.12 -0.68
N ALA A 8 -5.92 -3.62 -0.24
CA ALA A 8 -5.13 -3.01 0.83
C ALA A 8 -4.62 -1.62 0.44
N ILE A 9 -4.15 -1.41 -0.80
CA ILE A 9 -3.77 -0.08 -1.29
C ILE A 9 -4.97 0.89 -1.25
N ARG A 10 -6.16 0.44 -1.66
CA ARG A 10 -7.36 1.29 -1.62
C ARG A 10 -7.75 1.67 -0.19
N SER A 11 -7.70 0.73 0.74
CA SER A 11 -7.98 1.01 2.16
C SER A 11 -6.97 2.00 2.74
N ALA A 12 -5.68 1.72 2.57
CA ALA A 12 -4.61 2.57 3.09
C ALA A 12 -4.64 3.98 2.47
N ALA A 13 -5.00 4.10 1.19
CA ALA A 13 -5.17 5.40 0.56
C ALA A 13 -6.28 6.21 1.26
N ALA A 14 -7.44 5.61 1.53
CA ALA A 14 -8.53 6.27 2.24
C ALA A 14 -8.12 6.70 3.66
N ASP A 15 -7.36 5.85 4.37
CA ASP A 15 -6.87 6.16 5.72
C ASP A 15 -5.86 7.32 5.73
N LEU A 16 -5.07 7.47 4.66
CA LEU A 16 -4.03 8.49 4.51
C LEU A 16 -4.55 9.82 3.93
N GLU A 17 -5.78 9.88 3.38
CA GLU A 17 -6.32 11.10 2.75
C GLU A 17 -6.32 12.31 3.68
N GLN A 18 -6.48 12.11 4.99
CA GLN A 18 -6.51 13.18 5.98
C GLN A 18 -5.13 13.79 6.28
N VAL A 19 -4.05 13.08 5.97
CA VAL A 19 -2.67 13.47 6.32
C VAL A 19 -1.77 13.66 5.09
N SER A 20 -2.17 13.16 3.93
CA SER A 20 -1.38 13.23 2.70
C SER A 20 -2.21 13.55 1.48
N ILE A 21 -1.85 14.64 0.79
CA ILE A 21 -2.42 14.99 -0.51
C ILE A 21 -2.02 14.01 -1.64
N THR A 22 -1.02 13.15 -1.39
CA THR A 22 -0.60 12.06 -2.28
C THR A 22 -0.94 10.69 -1.72
N ALA A 23 -1.95 10.57 -0.86
CA ALA A 23 -2.31 9.36 -0.11
C ALA A 23 -2.29 8.06 -0.94
N ARG A 24 -2.87 8.09 -2.14
CA ARG A 24 -2.86 6.91 -3.03
C ARG A 24 -1.45 6.54 -3.50
N ALA A 25 -0.65 7.51 -3.92
CA ALA A 25 0.72 7.27 -4.37
C ALA A 25 1.61 6.79 -3.20
N ASP A 26 1.37 7.32 -2.00
CA ASP A 26 2.05 6.89 -0.78
C ASP A 26 1.74 5.42 -0.47
N ALA A 27 0.46 5.03 -0.46
CA ALA A 27 0.04 3.65 -0.22
C ALA A 27 0.67 2.67 -1.23
N GLU A 28 0.72 3.05 -2.51
CA GLU A 28 1.36 2.26 -3.55
C GLU A 28 2.89 2.15 -3.35
N HIS A 29 3.55 3.22 -2.89
CA HIS A 29 4.99 3.20 -2.60
C HIS A 29 5.30 2.31 -1.39
N LEU A 30 4.51 2.40 -0.32
CA LEU A 30 4.65 1.56 0.87
C LEU A 30 4.43 0.08 0.55
N MET A 31 3.44 -0.23 -0.29
CA MET A 31 3.17 -1.60 -0.71
C MET A 31 4.30 -2.15 -1.59
N ALA A 32 4.79 -1.37 -2.55
CA ALA A 32 5.91 -1.77 -3.40
C ALA A 32 7.17 -2.04 -2.55
N HIS A 33 7.42 -1.19 -1.54
CA HIS A 33 8.48 -1.39 -0.56
C HIS A 33 8.28 -2.68 0.25
N ALA A 34 7.07 -2.95 0.74
CA ALA A 34 6.75 -4.16 1.49
C ALA A 34 6.92 -5.45 0.67
N LEU A 35 6.63 -5.39 -0.63
CA LEU A 35 6.83 -6.50 -1.58
C LEU A 35 8.29 -6.63 -2.04
N GLY A 36 9.13 -5.62 -1.82
CA GLY A 36 10.52 -5.60 -2.29
C GLY A 36 10.66 -5.48 -3.81
N VAL A 37 9.66 -4.90 -4.50
CA VAL A 37 9.63 -4.76 -5.96
C VAL A 37 9.45 -3.30 -6.38
N PRO A 38 9.84 -2.92 -7.61
CA PRO A 38 9.50 -1.62 -8.16
C PRO A 38 7.98 -1.40 -8.23
N ARG A 39 7.51 -0.20 -7.93
CA ARG A 39 6.07 0.16 -8.03
C ARG A 39 5.44 -0.17 -9.39
N PRO A 40 6.08 0.09 -10.55
CA PRO A 40 5.53 -0.31 -11.84
C PRO A 40 5.32 -1.82 -11.96
N ASP A 41 6.26 -2.63 -11.48
CA ASP A 41 6.15 -4.09 -11.51
C ASP A 41 5.00 -4.58 -10.62
N MET A 42 4.86 -4.00 -9.42
CA MET A 42 3.73 -4.26 -8.54
C MET A 42 2.38 -4.01 -9.23
N LEU A 43 2.23 -2.83 -9.86
CA LEU A 43 0.98 -2.43 -10.52
C LEU A 43 0.61 -3.35 -11.68
N LEU A 44 1.61 -3.91 -12.37
CA LEU A 44 1.40 -4.78 -13.54
C LEU A 44 1.20 -6.25 -13.17
N ARG A 45 1.77 -6.73 -12.05
CA ARG A 45 1.91 -8.17 -11.78
C ARG A 45 1.42 -8.64 -10.42
N HIS A 46 1.28 -7.75 -9.45
CA HIS A 46 1.10 -8.13 -8.04
C HIS A 46 -0.21 -7.65 -7.42
N MET A 47 -1.12 -7.04 -8.18
CA MET A 47 -2.36 -6.46 -7.63
C MET A 47 -3.29 -7.49 -6.98
N ASP A 48 -3.27 -8.74 -7.44
CA ASP A 48 -4.05 -9.86 -6.88
C ASP A 48 -3.23 -10.74 -5.92
N SER A 49 -1.97 -10.37 -5.66
CA SER A 49 -1.12 -11.08 -4.69
C SER A 49 -1.62 -10.87 -3.25
N PRO A 50 -1.31 -11.81 -2.34
CA PRO A 50 -1.57 -11.60 -0.92
C PRO A 50 -0.79 -10.39 -0.39
N VAL A 51 -1.40 -9.69 0.56
CA VAL A 51 -0.78 -8.55 1.24
C VAL A 51 0.38 -9.01 2.12
N PRO A 52 1.57 -8.39 2.03
CA PRO A 52 2.66 -8.67 2.96
C PRO A 52 2.35 -8.19 4.38
N ASP A 53 2.72 -8.98 5.39
CA ASP A 53 2.48 -8.68 6.81
C ASP A 53 3.06 -7.31 7.24
N ALA A 54 4.15 -6.88 6.63
CA ALA A 54 4.82 -5.62 6.94
C ALA A 54 4.00 -4.37 6.51
N PHE A 55 3.04 -4.50 5.60
CA PHE A 55 2.35 -3.36 4.99
C PHE A 55 1.60 -2.50 6.01
N ILE A 56 0.85 -3.11 6.93
CA ILE A 56 0.05 -2.40 7.93
C ILE A 56 0.94 -1.49 8.80
N GLY A 57 2.08 -2.01 9.27
CA GLY A 57 3.01 -1.24 10.10
C GLY A 57 3.63 -0.04 9.38
N LEU A 58 3.80 -0.11 8.06
CA LEU A 58 4.27 1.00 7.25
C LEU A 58 3.21 2.10 7.11
N VAL A 59 1.93 1.72 6.93
CA VAL A 59 0.80 2.67 6.82
C VAL A 59 0.60 3.42 8.14
N GLU A 60 0.61 2.72 9.28
CA GLU A 60 0.47 3.35 10.59
C GLU A 60 1.59 4.35 10.88
N ARG A 61 2.83 4.01 10.51
CA ARG A 61 3.95 4.95 10.61
C ARG A 61 3.71 6.17 9.72
N ARG A 62 3.29 6.00 8.46
CA ARG A 62 3.01 7.12 7.55
C ARG A 62 1.90 8.02 8.06
N ARG A 63 0.89 7.47 8.75
CA ARG A 63 -0.22 8.22 9.34
C ARG A 63 0.22 9.14 10.48
N GLY A 64 1.32 8.81 11.16
CA GLY A 64 1.87 9.62 12.26
C GLY A 64 2.84 10.73 11.85
N HIS A 65 3.11 10.91 10.55
CA HIS A 65 3.97 11.96 10.00
C HIS A 65 3.13 13.07 9.36
#